data_AF-A0A1V5X775-F1
#
_entry.id   AF-A0A1V5X775-F1
#
_cell.length_a   1.000
_cell.length_b   1.000
_cell.length_c   1.000
_cell.angle_alpha   90.00
_cell.angle_beta   90.00
_cell.angle_gamma   90.00
#
_symmetry.space_group_name_H-M   'P 1'
#
loop_
_entity.id
_entity.type
_entity.pdbx_description
1 polymer ?
#
loop_
_entity_poly.entity_id
_entity_poly.type
_entity_poly.pdbx_seq_one_letter_code
_entity_poly.pdbx_strand_id
1 'polypeptide(L)'
;MDKRIKVVLVEAGKPPYVKTIGNSIESMQKAVGGDIQMLGLSVGETLVCNDEGKLLGLAGNRRIGDDIIAGTFFITGDNEDGELVSLNDEQIYRYTQMFKEPEIYSAEDVQKALKCEITGFDPENPPQIFKNADEQNDVFIEKLNSEIVPYIDYEKLDQSYKSTDKTYAKEVLKAIHNKFMSVYNTDTIEESDEIVTLPAVIKGINTGKICVGVVDIDLESSGEHWGTGFLTKHGLLQQGSSELTKTEKQFIDENFIPYVYAYTIGVENDIHVNINNLPSDMKEFLQFCHEEQNNETRYELIEVLDKKALFTNERLTAEDVPDGLYCYHLREADNGNGFATIEPNVGVNHGGTVITSLPIDFGTDGYIAFDDDTSPNFLGDSITIQEYMQTDFEQEQTGGMKLC
;
A
#
# COMPACT_ATOMS: atom_id res chain seq x y z
N MET A 1 -12.61 -44.75 -22.56
CA MET A 1 -11.79 -43.95 -23.50
C MET A 1 -10.88 -43.10 -22.65
N ASP A 2 -9.59 -43.04 -23.00
CA ASP A 2 -8.66 -42.11 -22.34
C ASP A 2 -9.17 -40.69 -22.58
N LYS A 3 -9.62 -40.02 -21.51
CA LYS A 3 -10.09 -38.63 -21.56
C LYS A 3 -8.91 -37.81 -22.12
N ARG A 4 -9.17 -36.90 -23.06
CA ARG A 4 -8.12 -36.07 -23.65
C ARG A 4 -8.26 -34.64 -23.18
N ILE A 5 -7.13 -34.02 -22.89
CA ILE A 5 -7.05 -32.65 -22.40
C ILE A 5 -6.20 -31.79 -23.33
N LYS A 6 -6.64 -30.57 -23.56
CA LYS A 6 -5.90 -29.54 -24.30
C LYS A 6 -5.01 -28.80 -23.31
N VAL A 7 -3.71 -28.76 -23.58
CA VAL A 7 -2.66 -28.22 -22.70
C VAL A 7 -1.76 -27.26 -23.46
N VAL A 8 -1.06 -26.38 -22.74
CA VAL A 8 0.08 -25.63 -23.27
C VAL A 8 1.35 -26.38 -22.90
N LEU A 9 2.08 -26.88 -23.89
CA LEU A 9 3.29 -27.68 -23.68
C LEU A 9 4.52 -26.84 -24.01
N VAL A 10 5.53 -26.94 -23.15
CA VAL A 10 6.77 -26.15 -23.24
C VAL A 10 7.96 -27.09 -23.20
N GLU A 11 8.69 -27.16 -24.30
CA GLU A 11 9.95 -27.90 -24.39
C GLU A 11 11.13 -26.94 -24.14
N ALA A 12 12.18 -27.44 -23.49
CA ALA A 12 13.38 -26.65 -23.21
C ALA A 12 13.96 -26.03 -24.51
N GLY A 13 14.25 -24.73 -24.46
CA GLY A 13 14.77 -23.97 -25.60
C GLY A 13 13.78 -23.74 -26.75
N LYS A 14 12.49 -24.03 -26.59
CA LYS A 14 11.45 -23.80 -27.60
C LYS A 14 10.33 -22.89 -27.06
N PRO A 15 9.60 -22.19 -27.95
CA PRO A 15 8.37 -21.50 -27.57
C PRO A 15 7.26 -22.51 -27.23
N PRO A 16 6.27 -22.09 -26.42
CA PRO A 16 5.13 -22.92 -26.03
C PRO A 16 4.24 -23.21 -27.22
N TYR A 17 3.53 -24.34 -27.18
CA TYR A 17 2.52 -24.67 -28.18
C TYR A 17 1.37 -25.47 -27.57
N VAL A 18 0.18 -25.30 -28.15
CA VAL A 18 -1.01 -26.01 -27.74
C VAL A 18 -0.97 -27.45 -28.24
N LYS A 19 -1.29 -28.40 -27.36
CA LYS A 19 -1.33 -29.83 -27.70
C LYS A 19 -2.50 -30.50 -27.01
N THR A 20 -3.06 -31.53 -27.63
CA THR A 20 -4.01 -32.43 -26.97
C THR A 20 -3.28 -33.70 -26.55
N ILE A 21 -3.29 -34.00 -25.25
CA ILE A 21 -2.67 -35.19 -24.66
C ILE A 21 -3.74 -36.08 -24.02
N GLY A 22 -3.39 -37.33 -23.71
CA GLY A 22 -4.23 -38.19 -22.87
C GLY A 22 -4.14 -37.76 -21.41
N ASN A 23 -5.21 -37.96 -20.65
CA ASN A 23 -5.32 -37.57 -19.24
C ASN A 23 -5.00 -38.74 -18.27
N SER A 24 -4.48 -39.85 -18.80
CA SER A 24 -3.91 -40.90 -17.97
C SER A 24 -2.51 -40.51 -17.47
N ILE A 25 -2.12 -41.02 -16.31
CA ILE A 25 -0.75 -40.88 -15.76
C ILE A 25 0.29 -41.29 -16.80
N GLU A 26 0.08 -42.42 -17.48
CA GLU A 26 0.99 -42.91 -18.54
C GLU A 26 1.15 -41.91 -19.70
N SER A 27 0.07 -41.23 -20.09
CA SER A 27 0.11 -40.22 -21.14
C SER A 27 0.85 -38.96 -20.69
N MET A 28 0.68 -38.54 -19.43
CA MET A 28 1.35 -37.38 -18.85
C MET A 28 2.85 -37.65 -18.63
N GLN A 29 3.21 -38.81 -18.07
CA GLN A 29 4.60 -39.25 -17.92
C GLN A 29 5.32 -39.29 -19.28
N LYS A 30 4.62 -39.76 -20.33
CA LYS A 30 5.16 -39.73 -21.70
C LYS A 30 5.33 -38.31 -22.25
N ALA A 31 4.51 -37.36 -21.82
CA ALA A 31 4.59 -35.96 -22.26
C ALA A 31 5.80 -35.24 -21.64
N VAL A 32 6.08 -35.45 -20.36
CA VAL A 32 7.19 -34.80 -19.63
C VAL A 32 8.49 -35.62 -19.62
N GLY A 33 8.41 -36.90 -19.96
CA GLY A 33 9.57 -37.78 -20.11
C GLY A 33 10.06 -38.42 -18.81
N GLY A 34 9.17 -38.77 -17.89
CA GLY A 34 9.51 -39.39 -16.59
C GLY A 34 8.32 -39.39 -15.64
N ASP A 35 8.58 -39.67 -14.36
CA ASP A 35 7.56 -39.51 -13.32
C ASP A 35 7.12 -38.05 -13.21
N ILE A 36 5.85 -37.86 -12.89
CA ILE A 36 5.22 -36.54 -12.91
C ILE A 36 5.20 -35.92 -11.53
N GLN A 37 5.54 -34.64 -11.48
CA GLN A 37 5.23 -33.75 -10.37
C GLN A 37 4.13 -32.81 -10.84
N MET A 38 3.09 -32.64 -10.03
CA MET A 38 2.02 -31.68 -10.25
C MET A 38 2.19 -30.52 -9.28
N LEU A 39 2.23 -29.31 -9.81
CA LEU A 39 2.41 -28.07 -9.05
C LEU A 39 1.24 -27.14 -9.38
N GLY A 40 0.53 -26.68 -8.36
CA GLY A 40 -0.49 -25.65 -8.55
C GLY A 40 0.15 -24.33 -8.98
N LEU A 41 -0.37 -23.70 -10.03
CA LEU A 41 0.06 -22.38 -10.49
C LEU A 41 -0.91 -21.27 -10.05
N SER A 42 -2.21 -21.54 -10.18
CA SER A 42 -3.30 -20.70 -9.73
C SER A 42 -4.52 -21.59 -9.45
N VAL A 43 -5.60 -21.02 -8.92
CA VAL A 43 -6.85 -21.76 -8.69
C VAL A 43 -7.32 -22.41 -10.00
N GLY A 44 -7.45 -23.73 -10.00
CA GLY A 44 -7.90 -24.51 -11.16
C GLY A 44 -6.87 -24.70 -12.27
N GLU A 45 -5.58 -24.44 -12.00
CA GLU A 45 -4.51 -24.56 -13.00
C GLU A 45 -3.25 -25.23 -12.44
N THR A 46 -2.83 -26.28 -13.12
CA THR A 46 -1.75 -27.15 -12.70
C THR A 46 -0.64 -27.19 -13.75
N LEU A 47 0.59 -26.99 -13.30
CA LEU A 47 1.80 -27.34 -14.03
C LEU A 47 2.15 -28.79 -13.77
N VAL A 48 2.43 -29.53 -14.84
CA VAL A 48 2.93 -30.90 -14.76
C VAL A 48 4.31 -30.96 -15.39
N CYS A 49 5.30 -31.38 -14.61
CA CYS A 49 6.70 -31.53 -15.04
C CYS A 49 7.28 -32.88 -14.62
N ASN A 50 8.53 -33.13 -15.00
CA ASN A 50 9.27 -34.31 -14.61
C ASN A 50 9.82 -34.16 -13.18
N ASP A 51 9.38 -35.01 -12.26
CA ASP A 51 9.75 -34.98 -10.82
C ASP A 51 11.26 -35.16 -10.60
N GLU A 52 11.90 -35.97 -11.45
CA GLU A 52 13.34 -36.23 -11.38
C GLU A 52 14.15 -35.38 -12.36
N GLY A 53 13.55 -34.40 -13.04
CA GLY A 53 14.16 -33.72 -14.18
C GLY A 53 15.55 -33.14 -13.90
N LYS A 54 15.73 -32.54 -12.71
CA LYS A 54 17.03 -31.99 -12.28
C LYS A 54 18.03 -33.10 -11.93
N LEU A 55 17.57 -34.15 -11.27
CA LEU A 55 18.39 -35.32 -10.89
C LEU A 55 18.89 -36.09 -12.11
N LEU A 56 18.07 -36.15 -13.15
CA LEU A 56 18.39 -36.75 -14.45
C LEU A 56 19.25 -35.84 -15.34
N GLY A 57 19.52 -34.60 -14.90
CA GLY A 57 20.33 -33.63 -15.64
C GLY A 57 19.66 -33.12 -16.91
N LEU A 58 18.32 -33.04 -16.93
CA LEU A 58 17.59 -32.45 -18.06
C LEU A 58 17.92 -30.96 -18.19
N ALA A 59 17.79 -30.43 -19.41
CA ALA A 59 18.03 -29.02 -19.68
C ALA A 59 17.01 -28.14 -18.94
N GLY A 60 17.47 -27.03 -18.35
CA GLY A 60 16.59 -26.03 -17.76
C GLY A 60 15.68 -25.42 -18.83
N ASN A 61 14.41 -25.24 -18.50
CA ASN A 61 13.37 -24.85 -19.45
C ASN A 61 12.84 -23.44 -19.18
N ARG A 62 12.18 -23.23 -18.04
CA ARG A 62 11.66 -21.93 -17.61
C ARG A 62 11.85 -21.76 -16.10
N ARG A 63 12.08 -20.52 -15.68
CA ARG A 63 12.03 -20.14 -14.27
C ARG A 63 10.59 -19.91 -13.85
N ILE A 64 10.23 -20.45 -12.69
CA ILE A 64 8.94 -20.22 -12.03
C ILE A 64 9.25 -19.97 -10.55
N GLY A 65 8.97 -18.76 -10.09
CA GLY A 65 9.48 -18.27 -8.81
C GLY A 65 11.01 -18.36 -8.75
N ASP A 66 11.53 -18.93 -7.66
CA ASP A 66 12.95 -19.16 -7.46
C ASP A 66 13.48 -20.44 -8.14
N ASP A 67 12.58 -21.27 -8.68
CA ASP A 67 12.92 -22.56 -9.27
C ASP A 67 13.12 -22.51 -10.79
N ILE A 68 13.92 -23.44 -11.33
CA ILE A 68 14.06 -23.72 -12.76
C ILE A 68 13.50 -25.12 -13.03
N ILE A 69 12.44 -25.19 -13.83
CA ILE A 69 11.90 -26.46 -14.31
C ILE A 69 12.89 -27.10 -15.28
N ALA A 70 13.26 -28.36 -15.02
CA ALA A 70 14.18 -29.12 -15.86
C ALA A 70 13.41 -30.10 -16.77
N GLY A 71 13.62 -30.00 -18.08
CA GLY A 71 12.93 -30.81 -19.08
C GLY A 71 11.59 -30.23 -19.54
N THR A 72 10.83 -31.02 -20.27
CA THR A 72 9.51 -30.61 -20.80
C THR A 72 8.49 -30.53 -19.67
N PHE A 73 7.66 -29.48 -19.68
CA PHE A 73 6.49 -29.38 -18.81
C PHE A 73 5.26 -28.98 -19.63
N PHE A 74 4.08 -29.11 -19.05
CA PHE A 74 2.86 -28.58 -19.63
C PHE A 74 1.94 -27.99 -18.58
N ILE A 75 1.09 -27.07 -18.99
CA ILE A 75 0.04 -26.48 -18.17
C ILE A 75 -1.30 -27.08 -18.55
N THR A 76 -2.09 -27.44 -17.54
CA THR A 76 -3.44 -27.98 -17.67
C THR A 76 -4.37 -27.28 -16.68
N GLY A 77 -5.68 -27.34 -16.92
CA GLY A 77 -6.64 -26.97 -15.88
C GLY A 77 -6.85 -28.14 -14.91
N ASP A 78 -7.43 -27.86 -13.77
CA ASP A 78 -8.02 -28.81 -12.84
C ASP A 78 -9.40 -28.32 -12.37
N ASN A 79 -10.27 -29.23 -11.96
CA ASN A 79 -11.59 -28.91 -11.45
C ASN A 79 -11.66 -29.05 -9.92
N GLU A 80 -12.79 -28.69 -9.32
CA GLU A 80 -13.02 -28.77 -7.86
C GLU A 80 -12.86 -30.20 -7.29
N ASP A 81 -12.97 -31.23 -8.13
CA ASP A 81 -12.75 -32.63 -7.75
C ASP A 81 -11.26 -33.05 -7.85
N GLY A 82 -10.37 -32.14 -8.26
CA GLY A 82 -8.96 -32.39 -8.52
C GLY A 82 -8.68 -33.18 -9.82
N GLU A 83 -9.67 -33.33 -10.71
CA GLU A 83 -9.44 -33.91 -12.03
C GLU A 83 -8.83 -32.88 -12.98
N LEU A 84 -7.75 -33.25 -13.67
CA LEU A 84 -7.19 -32.41 -14.72
C LEU A 84 -8.16 -32.29 -15.90
N VAL A 85 -8.32 -31.08 -16.41
CA VAL A 85 -9.23 -30.72 -17.52
C VAL A 85 -8.50 -29.91 -18.60
N SER A 86 -9.13 -29.79 -19.76
CA SER A 86 -8.57 -28.96 -20.84
C SER A 86 -8.51 -27.49 -20.43
N LEU A 87 -7.41 -26.82 -20.77
CA LEU A 87 -7.36 -25.36 -20.73
C LEU A 87 -8.39 -24.75 -21.67
N ASN A 88 -9.02 -23.66 -21.23
CA ASN A 88 -9.82 -22.80 -22.08
C ASN A 88 -8.92 -21.91 -22.96
N ASP A 89 -9.51 -21.18 -23.90
CA ASP A 89 -8.75 -20.39 -24.89
C ASP A 89 -8.01 -19.18 -24.25
N GLU A 90 -8.51 -18.64 -23.14
CA GLU A 90 -7.91 -17.54 -22.40
C GLU A 90 -6.67 -18.00 -21.64
N GLN A 91 -6.76 -19.10 -20.89
CA GLN A 91 -5.64 -19.74 -20.21
C GLN A 91 -4.54 -20.13 -21.21
N ILE A 92 -4.94 -20.66 -22.37
CA ILE A 92 -4.02 -20.97 -23.47
C ILE A 92 -3.30 -19.70 -23.93
N TYR A 93 -4.02 -18.62 -24.16
CA TYR A 93 -3.42 -17.36 -24.58
C TYR A 93 -2.43 -16.85 -23.53
N ARG A 94 -2.82 -16.80 -22.25
CA ARG A 94 -1.99 -16.34 -21.13
C ARG A 94 -0.69 -17.12 -21.03
N TYR A 95 -0.74 -18.46 -20.94
CA TYR A 95 0.47 -19.28 -20.81
C TYR A 95 1.32 -19.33 -22.08
N THR A 96 0.71 -19.18 -23.25
CA THR A 96 1.46 -19.04 -24.50
C THR A 96 2.24 -17.73 -24.53
N GLN A 97 1.69 -16.62 -24.00
CA GLN A 97 2.43 -15.36 -23.90
C GLN A 97 3.48 -15.41 -22.78
N MET A 98 3.13 -15.94 -21.62
CA MET A 98 4.02 -16.03 -20.45
C MET A 98 5.33 -16.75 -20.79
N PHE A 99 5.24 -17.91 -21.47
CA PHE A 99 6.42 -18.71 -21.79
C PHE A 99 6.97 -18.46 -23.19
N LYS A 100 6.49 -17.42 -23.90
CA LYS A 100 6.76 -17.18 -25.32
C LYS A 100 8.25 -17.21 -25.66
N GLU A 101 9.06 -16.50 -24.90
CA GLU A 101 10.50 -16.40 -25.12
C GLU A 101 11.22 -17.59 -24.45
N PRO A 102 12.03 -18.35 -25.20
CA PRO A 102 12.87 -19.40 -24.63
C PRO A 102 13.91 -18.86 -23.66
N GLU A 103 14.05 -19.53 -22.51
CA GLU A 103 15.14 -19.30 -21.56
C GLU A 103 16.23 -20.37 -21.72
N ILE A 104 17.48 -20.00 -21.46
CA ILE A 104 18.64 -20.89 -21.57
C ILE A 104 19.40 -20.83 -20.25
N TYR A 105 19.55 -21.99 -19.62
CA TYR A 105 20.24 -22.16 -18.34
C TYR A 105 21.46 -23.06 -18.49
N SER A 106 22.54 -22.76 -17.75
CA SER A 106 23.65 -23.70 -17.63
C SER A 106 23.26 -24.88 -16.73
N ALA A 107 23.96 -26.01 -16.85
CA ALA A 107 23.74 -27.16 -15.97
C ALA A 107 23.99 -26.81 -14.49
N GLU A 108 24.88 -25.87 -14.22
CA GLU A 108 25.17 -25.37 -12.87
C GLU A 108 24.00 -24.53 -12.32
N ASP A 109 23.34 -23.72 -13.16
CA ASP A 109 22.17 -22.94 -12.74
C ASP A 109 21.01 -23.84 -12.34
N VAL A 110 20.76 -24.89 -13.13
CA VAL A 110 19.71 -25.89 -12.87
C VAL A 110 19.99 -26.65 -11.57
N GLN A 111 21.24 -27.00 -11.30
CA GLN A 111 21.63 -27.67 -10.05
C GLN A 111 21.53 -26.75 -8.83
N LYS A 112 21.76 -25.44 -8.99
CA LYS A 112 21.64 -24.47 -7.88
C LYS A 112 20.18 -24.18 -7.49
N ALA A 113 19.24 -24.33 -8.42
CA ALA A 113 17.80 -24.13 -8.20
C ALA A 113 17.11 -25.31 -7.48
N LEU A 114 17.77 -25.98 -6.54
CA LEU A 114 17.26 -27.20 -5.89
C LEU A 114 16.20 -26.94 -4.78
N LYS A 115 15.37 -25.91 -4.95
CA LYS A 115 14.21 -25.57 -4.11
C LYS A 115 12.98 -25.45 -4.99
N CYS A 116 11.89 -26.14 -4.65
CA CYS A 116 10.62 -26.05 -5.38
C CYS A 116 9.59 -25.42 -4.45
N GLU A 117 9.43 -24.10 -4.52
CA GLU A 117 8.34 -23.32 -3.91
C GLU A 117 7.90 -22.29 -4.97
N ILE A 118 6.59 -22.23 -5.25
CA ILE A 118 5.97 -21.27 -6.19
C ILE A 118 4.93 -20.48 -5.40
N THR A 119 5.10 -19.17 -5.29
CA THR A 119 4.08 -18.21 -4.85
C THR A 119 3.33 -17.70 -6.10
N GLY A 120 2.00 -17.88 -6.16
CA GLY A 120 1.16 -17.66 -7.35
C GLY A 120 0.70 -16.21 -7.60
N PHE A 121 0.13 -15.96 -8.78
CA PHE A 121 -0.45 -14.68 -9.26
C PHE A 121 -1.65 -14.97 -10.21
N ASP A 122 -2.79 -14.25 -10.13
CA ASP A 122 -3.52 -13.80 -11.36
C ASP A 122 -4.56 -12.61 -11.21
N PRO A 123 -4.52 -11.57 -12.09
CA PRO A 123 -5.16 -10.23 -12.02
C PRO A 123 -6.60 -9.89 -12.51
N GLU A 124 -7.51 -10.79 -12.94
CA GLU A 124 -8.71 -10.32 -13.71
C GLU A 124 -10.13 -10.35 -13.07
N ASN A 125 -10.42 -10.82 -11.82
CA ASN A 125 -11.65 -10.60 -10.95
C ASN A 125 -12.20 -11.88 -10.22
N PRO A 126 -13.13 -11.82 -9.21
CA PRO A 126 -13.07 -11.30 -7.84
C PRO A 126 -13.95 -12.23 -6.90
N PRO A 127 -14.64 -11.80 -5.82
CA PRO A 127 -14.70 -12.50 -4.53
C PRO A 127 -15.87 -13.51 -4.40
N GLN A 128 -16.13 -14.15 -3.23
CA GLN A 128 -17.13 -13.65 -2.25
C GLN A 128 -17.32 -14.52 -0.97
N ILE A 129 -17.30 -13.80 0.17
CA ILE A 129 -18.01 -14.05 1.45
C ILE A 129 -17.50 -15.25 2.25
N PHE A 130 -16.28 -15.17 2.77
CA PHE A 130 -16.00 -14.80 4.16
C PHE A 130 -14.61 -14.14 4.15
N LYS A 131 -14.48 -12.98 4.80
CA LYS A 131 -13.22 -12.25 4.95
C LYS A 131 -12.18 -13.15 5.61
N ASN A 132 -10.91 -12.92 5.29
CA ASN A 132 -9.70 -13.47 5.91
C ASN A 132 -9.05 -14.56 5.03
N ALA A 133 -8.00 -14.30 4.26
CA ALA A 133 -7.37 -13.08 3.77
C ALA A 133 -6.65 -13.44 2.42
N ASP A 134 -5.41 -13.03 2.14
CA ASP A 134 -4.66 -12.95 0.86
C ASP A 134 -5.11 -11.81 -0.10
N GLU A 135 -6.40 -11.62 -0.38
CA GLU A 135 -6.85 -10.55 -1.30
C GLU A 135 -6.57 -9.13 -0.78
N GLN A 136 -6.70 -8.92 0.54
CA GLN A 136 -6.49 -7.58 1.12
C GLN A 136 -5.02 -7.17 1.05
N ASN A 137 -4.10 -8.12 1.10
CA ASN A 137 -2.68 -7.86 0.98
C ASN A 137 -2.34 -7.42 -0.44
N ASP A 138 -2.83 -8.16 -1.43
CA ASP A 138 -2.65 -7.82 -2.85
C ASP A 138 -3.28 -6.46 -3.19
N VAL A 139 -4.50 -6.18 -2.70
CA VAL A 139 -5.16 -4.88 -2.87
C VAL A 139 -4.35 -3.77 -2.21
N PHE A 140 -3.78 -4.02 -1.03
CA PHE A 140 -2.92 -3.05 -0.36
C PHE A 140 -1.63 -2.79 -1.16
N ILE A 141 -0.97 -3.83 -1.65
CA ILE A 141 0.24 -3.72 -2.48
C ILE A 141 -0.06 -2.98 -3.79
N GLU A 142 -1.15 -3.31 -4.48
CA GLU A 142 -1.58 -2.64 -5.71
C GLU A 142 -1.80 -1.14 -5.45
N LYS A 143 -2.51 -0.80 -4.37
CA LYS A 143 -2.77 0.59 -3.97
C LYS A 143 -1.50 1.32 -3.53
N LEU A 144 -0.58 0.65 -2.85
CA LEU A 144 0.73 1.20 -2.52
C LEU A 144 1.48 1.59 -3.81
N ASN A 145 1.54 0.67 -4.78
CA ASN A 145 2.26 0.84 -6.04
C ASN A 145 1.61 1.86 -6.99
N SER A 146 0.29 2.03 -6.95
CA SER A 146 -0.45 2.92 -7.86
C SER A 146 -0.80 4.28 -7.25
N GLU A 147 -1.03 4.36 -5.94
CA GLU A 147 -1.56 5.57 -5.28
C GLU A 147 -0.56 6.26 -4.34
N ILE A 148 0.53 5.59 -3.92
CA ILE A 148 1.53 6.19 -3.01
C ILE A 148 2.90 6.29 -3.66
N VAL A 149 3.50 5.15 -4.00
CA VAL A 149 4.87 5.03 -4.53
C VAL A 149 5.16 6.00 -5.69
N PRO A 150 4.26 6.22 -6.66
CA PRO A 150 4.50 7.15 -7.76
C PRO A 150 4.52 8.64 -7.37
N TYR A 151 3.91 8.98 -6.23
CA TYR A 151 3.72 10.36 -5.76
C TYR A 151 4.70 10.77 -4.65
N ILE A 152 5.60 9.86 -4.24
CA ILE A 152 6.67 10.17 -3.30
C ILE A 152 7.72 11.05 -3.99
N ASP A 153 8.06 12.17 -3.36
CA ASP A 153 9.25 12.94 -3.68
C ASP A 153 10.46 12.28 -3.01
N TYR A 154 11.14 11.42 -3.78
CA TYR A 154 12.28 10.64 -3.27
C TYR A 154 13.48 11.48 -2.87
N GLU A 155 13.65 12.69 -3.44
CA GLU A 155 14.70 13.60 -3.01
C GLU A 155 14.37 14.23 -1.66
N LYS A 156 13.12 14.69 -1.48
CA LYS A 156 12.62 15.20 -0.19
C LYS A 156 12.65 14.11 0.89
N LEU A 157 12.33 12.86 0.53
CA LEU A 157 12.39 11.71 1.43
C LEU A 157 13.83 11.45 1.90
N ASP A 158 14.79 11.40 0.99
CA ASP A 158 16.21 11.22 1.30
C ASP A 158 16.79 12.39 2.14
N GLN A 159 16.34 13.62 1.88
CA GLN A 159 16.68 14.78 2.71
C GLN A 159 16.13 14.65 4.13
N SER A 160 14.88 14.22 4.27
CA SER A 160 14.25 13.98 5.58
C SER A 160 14.97 12.86 6.35
N TYR A 161 15.42 11.80 5.69
CA TYR A 161 16.25 10.77 6.35
C TYR A 161 17.60 11.28 6.86
N LYS A 162 18.15 12.36 6.28
CA LYS A 162 19.45 12.93 6.66
C LYS A 162 19.36 14.10 7.65
N SER A 163 18.21 14.73 7.77
CA SER A 163 17.99 15.87 8.67
C SER A 163 17.58 15.42 10.08
N THR A 164 17.48 16.36 11.03
CA THR A 164 16.79 16.11 12.31
C THR A 164 15.27 16.14 12.16
N ASP A 165 14.77 16.83 11.13
CA ASP A 165 13.35 16.94 10.81
C ASP A 165 12.87 15.75 9.96
N LYS A 166 12.21 14.80 10.62
CA LYS A 166 11.68 13.59 10.02
C LYS A 166 10.25 13.73 9.47
N THR A 167 9.70 14.94 9.40
CA THR A 167 8.28 15.17 9.09
C THR A 167 7.86 14.50 7.79
N TYR A 168 8.57 14.73 6.68
CA TYR A 168 8.18 14.13 5.40
C TYR A 168 8.28 12.60 5.38
N ALA A 169 9.30 12.02 6.02
CA ALA A 169 9.38 10.56 6.17
C ALA A 169 8.22 10.00 7.01
N LYS A 170 7.82 10.70 8.08
CA LYS A 170 6.67 10.35 8.92
C LYS A 170 5.35 10.46 8.14
N GLU A 171 5.17 11.49 7.32
CA GLU A 171 4.02 11.66 6.41
C GLU A 171 3.93 10.53 5.38
N VAL A 172 5.05 10.11 4.80
CA VAL A 172 5.08 8.97 3.88
C VAL A 172 4.66 7.68 4.60
N LEU A 173 5.19 7.41 5.80
CA LEU A 173 4.78 6.23 6.57
C LEU A 173 3.29 6.30 6.96
N LYS A 174 2.79 7.47 7.39
CA LYS A 174 1.37 7.70 7.68
C LYS A 174 0.50 7.49 6.44
N ALA A 175 0.94 7.89 5.25
CA ALA A 175 0.20 7.64 4.01
C ALA A 175 0.05 6.14 3.73
N ILE A 176 1.13 5.36 3.93
CA ILE A 176 1.12 3.90 3.79
C ILE A 176 0.22 3.27 4.86
N HIS A 177 0.34 3.71 6.12
CA HIS A 177 -0.52 3.29 7.23
C HIS A 177 -2.00 3.56 6.93
N ASN A 178 -2.36 4.78 6.54
CA ASN A 178 -3.74 5.14 6.20
C ASN A 178 -4.27 4.32 5.02
N LYS A 179 -3.40 3.99 4.04
CA LYS A 179 -3.79 3.13 2.94
C LYS A 179 -4.08 1.71 3.42
N PHE A 180 -3.23 1.17 4.29
CA PHE A 180 -3.47 -0.10 4.95
C PHE A 180 -4.82 -0.07 5.68
N MET A 181 -5.04 0.94 6.54
CA MET A 181 -6.30 1.14 7.27
C MET A 181 -7.52 1.20 6.34
N SER A 182 -7.40 1.82 5.17
CA SER A 182 -8.51 1.89 4.20
C SER A 182 -8.86 0.55 3.54
N VAL A 183 -7.93 -0.40 3.50
CA VAL A 183 -8.10 -1.73 2.89
C VAL A 183 -8.53 -2.76 3.95
N TYR A 184 -7.86 -2.75 5.10
CA TYR A 184 -8.05 -3.70 6.18
C TYR A 184 -9.13 -3.28 7.17
N ASN A 185 -9.40 -1.97 7.29
CA ASN A 185 -10.37 -1.39 8.22
C ASN A 185 -10.07 -1.78 9.69
N THR A 186 -8.78 -1.90 10.03
CA THR A 186 -8.29 -2.24 11.36
C THR A 186 -6.84 -1.81 11.51
N ASP A 187 -6.46 -1.39 12.72
CA ASP A 187 -5.08 -1.07 13.12
C ASP A 187 -4.43 -2.24 13.89
N THR A 188 -5.13 -3.37 13.98
CA THR A 188 -4.63 -4.64 14.53
C THR A 188 -4.99 -5.83 13.65
N ILE A 189 -4.11 -6.81 13.56
CA ILE A 189 -4.30 -8.06 12.81
C ILE A 189 -4.17 -9.26 13.76
N GLU A 190 -5.10 -10.20 13.63
CA GLU A 190 -5.13 -11.48 14.36
C GLU A 190 -4.28 -12.54 13.63
N GLU A 191 -3.98 -13.67 14.30
CA GLU A 191 -3.27 -14.80 13.66
C GLU A 191 -4.05 -15.33 12.44
N SER A 192 -3.34 -15.59 11.34
CA SER A 192 -3.88 -16.16 10.11
C SER A 192 -2.81 -16.97 9.37
N ASP A 193 -3.20 -17.85 8.46
CA ASP A 193 -2.28 -18.72 7.70
C ASP A 193 -1.55 -17.98 6.56
N GLU A 194 -1.23 -16.69 6.74
CA GLU A 194 -0.91 -15.78 5.63
C GLU A 194 0.26 -14.85 5.89
N ILE A 195 0.87 -14.43 4.78
CA ILE A 195 1.91 -13.39 4.76
C ILE A 195 1.27 -12.05 4.47
N VAL A 196 1.42 -11.10 5.40
CA VAL A 196 0.89 -9.74 5.25
C VAL A 196 2.02 -8.73 5.18
N THR A 197 1.92 -7.83 4.22
CA THR A 197 2.81 -6.69 4.03
C THR A 197 2.36 -5.52 4.93
N LEU A 198 3.17 -5.19 5.93
CA LEU A 198 2.87 -4.16 6.92
C LEU A 198 3.69 -2.89 6.69
N PRO A 199 3.08 -1.69 6.82
CA PRO A 199 3.82 -0.43 6.86
C PRO A 199 4.82 -0.43 8.00
N ALA A 200 6.08 -0.11 7.72
CA ALA A 200 7.16 -0.27 8.69
C ALA A 200 8.20 0.84 8.68
N VAL A 201 8.80 1.02 9.85
CA VAL A 201 10.04 1.77 10.05
C VAL A 201 11.18 0.79 10.31
N ILE A 202 12.27 0.98 9.59
CA ILE A 202 13.44 0.09 9.59
C ILE A 202 14.66 0.91 9.98
N LYS A 203 15.53 0.36 10.82
CA LYS A 203 16.76 1.01 11.27
C LYS A 203 17.95 0.06 11.17
N GLY A 204 18.96 0.47 10.41
CA GLY A 204 20.23 -0.25 10.35
C GLY A 204 20.94 -0.22 11.70
N ILE A 205 21.25 -1.40 12.26
CA ILE A 205 21.86 -1.55 13.59
C ILE A 205 23.24 -0.89 13.62
N ASN A 206 24.03 -1.11 12.57
CA ASN A 206 25.41 -0.64 12.51
C ASN A 206 25.52 0.84 12.13
N THR A 207 24.59 1.34 11.32
CA THR A 207 24.67 2.70 10.75
C THR A 207 23.79 3.70 11.49
N GLY A 208 22.80 3.23 12.23
CA GLY A 208 21.74 4.04 12.82
C GLY A 208 20.80 4.69 11.79
N LYS A 209 20.95 4.39 10.49
CA LYS A 209 20.13 4.98 9.43
C LYS A 209 18.71 4.43 9.51
N ILE A 210 17.73 5.33 9.45
CA ILE A 210 16.31 5.02 9.41
C ILE A 210 15.80 5.09 7.97
N CYS A 211 14.90 4.19 7.64
CA CYS A 211 14.16 4.12 6.39
C CYS A 211 12.70 3.76 6.71
N VAL A 212 11.75 4.34 6.01
CA VAL A 212 10.37 3.83 6.00
C VAL A 212 10.21 2.82 4.86
N GLY A 213 9.18 2.00 4.91
CA GLY A 213 8.99 0.95 3.93
C GLY A 213 7.89 0.00 4.33
N VAL A 214 8.04 -1.26 3.93
CA VAL A 214 7.13 -2.35 4.27
C VAL A 214 7.90 -3.59 4.70
N VAL A 215 7.28 -4.42 5.54
CA VAL A 215 7.82 -5.73 5.94
C VAL A 215 6.75 -6.79 5.72
N ASP A 216 7.16 -7.93 5.17
CA ASP A 216 6.28 -9.07 4.94
C ASP A 216 6.38 -9.99 6.16
N ILE A 217 5.25 -10.23 6.82
CA ILE A 217 5.15 -10.96 8.08
C ILE A 217 4.23 -12.15 7.89
N ASP A 218 4.71 -13.34 8.26
CA ASP A 218 3.92 -14.56 8.35
C ASP A 218 3.21 -14.62 9.70
N LEU A 219 1.88 -14.60 9.63
CA LEU A 219 0.99 -14.56 10.78
C LEU A 219 0.70 -15.96 11.35
N GLU A 220 1.02 -17.04 10.64
CA GLU A 220 0.88 -18.42 11.13
C GLU A 220 2.00 -18.73 12.13
N SER A 221 3.17 -18.15 11.88
CA SER A 221 4.42 -18.39 12.62
C SER A 221 4.72 -17.30 13.65
N SER A 222 3.72 -16.80 14.38
CA SER A 222 3.90 -15.81 15.48
C SER A 222 4.58 -14.49 15.05
N GLY A 223 4.34 -14.04 13.81
CA GLY A 223 4.88 -12.78 13.29
C GLY A 223 6.27 -12.90 12.67
N GLU A 224 6.55 -14.03 12.00
CA GLU A 224 7.87 -14.30 11.43
C GLU A 224 8.18 -13.38 10.25
N HIS A 225 9.41 -12.86 10.22
CA HIS A 225 9.90 -11.98 9.17
C HIS A 225 10.22 -12.75 7.89
N TRP A 226 9.57 -12.39 6.78
CA TRP A 226 9.80 -12.99 5.47
C TRP A 226 10.45 -12.04 4.47
N GLY A 227 10.13 -10.75 4.53
CA GLY A 227 10.54 -9.79 3.50
C GLY A 227 10.64 -8.36 3.99
N THR A 228 11.36 -7.53 3.25
CA THR A 228 11.49 -6.10 3.55
C THR A 228 11.68 -5.27 2.29
N GLY A 229 10.79 -4.29 2.11
CA GLY A 229 10.88 -3.25 1.10
C GLY A 229 11.37 -1.95 1.72
N PHE A 230 12.46 -1.38 1.19
CA PHE A 230 13.04 -0.13 1.64
C PHE A 230 12.62 1.04 0.72
N LEU A 231 11.92 2.06 1.22
CA LEU A 231 11.68 3.29 0.46
C LEU A 231 12.90 4.20 0.53
N THR A 232 13.72 4.15 -0.52
CA THR A 232 14.99 4.87 -0.62
C THR A 232 14.93 5.96 -1.68
N LYS A 233 16.00 6.74 -1.81
CA LYS A 233 16.16 7.68 -2.94
C LYS A 233 16.10 7.02 -4.34
N HIS A 234 16.23 5.69 -4.40
CA HIS A 234 16.16 4.90 -5.63
C HIS A 234 14.77 4.31 -5.87
N GLY A 235 13.78 4.66 -5.05
CA GLY A 235 12.47 4.01 -5.05
C GLY A 235 12.33 2.97 -3.95
N LEU A 236 11.24 2.20 -4.03
CA LEU A 236 10.99 1.03 -3.20
C LEU A 236 11.90 -0.13 -3.66
N LEU A 237 12.84 -0.54 -2.82
CA LEU A 237 13.78 -1.62 -3.09
C LEU A 237 13.42 -2.85 -2.24
N GLN A 238 12.96 -3.93 -2.88
CA GLN A 238 12.65 -5.18 -2.19
C GLN A 238 13.92 -6.00 -1.94
N GLN A 239 14.24 -6.26 -0.67
CA GLN A 239 15.39 -7.05 -0.27
C GLN A 239 15.35 -8.43 -0.93
N GLY A 240 16.49 -8.89 -1.45
CA GLY A 240 16.59 -10.19 -2.10
C GLY A 240 16.08 -10.24 -3.53
N SER A 241 15.37 -9.20 -4.02
CA SER A 241 14.85 -9.18 -5.38
C SER A 241 15.95 -9.32 -6.43
N SER A 242 15.65 -10.12 -7.46
CA SER A 242 16.52 -10.33 -8.62
C SER A 242 16.60 -9.09 -9.52
N GLU A 243 15.60 -8.20 -9.46
CA GLU A 243 15.51 -6.97 -10.25
C GLU A 243 16.45 -5.86 -9.76
N LEU A 244 16.89 -5.93 -8.50
CA LEU A 244 17.82 -4.94 -7.95
C LEU A 244 19.17 -4.99 -8.66
N THR A 245 19.67 -3.82 -9.03
CA THR A 245 21.03 -3.64 -9.53
C THR A 245 22.06 -3.97 -8.44
N LYS A 246 23.30 -4.27 -8.85
CA LYS A 246 24.40 -4.50 -7.89
C LYS A 246 24.60 -3.32 -6.93
N THR A 247 24.42 -2.10 -7.43
CA THR A 247 24.57 -0.87 -6.62
C THR A 247 23.46 -0.74 -5.59
N GLU A 248 22.22 -1.11 -5.93
CA GLU A 248 21.09 -1.07 -4.99
C GLU A 248 21.21 -2.16 -3.91
N LYS A 249 21.63 -3.37 -4.28
CA LYS A 249 21.93 -4.45 -3.32
C LYS A 249 23.01 -4.01 -2.32
N GLN A 250 24.12 -3.49 -2.84
CA GLN A 250 25.20 -2.95 -2.02
C GLN A 250 24.73 -1.79 -1.13
N PHE A 251 23.86 -0.91 -1.65
CA PHE A 251 23.28 0.16 -0.86
C PHE A 251 22.47 -0.38 0.32
N ILE A 252 21.61 -1.39 0.13
CA ILE A 252 20.86 -1.99 1.24
C ILE A 252 21.82 -2.62 2.26
N ASP A 253 22.78 -3.42 1.78
CA ASP A 253 23.73 -4.13 2.64
C ASP A 253 24.56 -3.18 3.51
N GLU A 254 25.10 -2.11 2.92
CA GLU A 254 25.95 -1.15 3.64
C GLU A 254 25.20 -0.24 4.60
N ASN A 255 23.91 0.02 4.33
CA ASN A 255 23.14 1.01 5.07
C ASN A 255 22.22 0.40 6.10
N PHE A 256 21.66 -0.77 5.84
CA PHE A 256 20.59 -1.33 6.67
C PHE A 256 20.91 -2.71 7.21
N ILE A 257 21.78 -3.52 6.60
CA ILE A 257 22.03 -4.89 7.09
C ILE A 257 23.12 -4.92 8.18
N PRO A 258 22.87 -5.54 9.36
CA PRO A 258 21.58 -6.01 9.87
C PRO A 258 20.73 -4.85 10.40
N TYR A 259 19.40 -4.99 10.35
CA TYR A 259 18.45 -3.98 10.82
C TYR A 259 17.58 -4.49 11.95
N VAL A 260 16.97 -3.55 12.66
CA VAL A 260 15.74 -3.76 13.44
C VAL A 260 14.59 -3.07 12.70
N TYR A 261 13.38 -3.61 12.86
CA TYR A 261 12.18 -3.04 12.26
C TYR A 261 11.05 -3.01 13.28
N ALA A 262 10.05 -2.19 12.98
CA ALA A 262 8.75 -2.19 13.64
C ALA A 262 7.71 -1.73 12.64
N TYR A 263 6.52 -2.29 12.74
CA TYR A 263 5.39 -1.96 11.88
C TYR A 263 4.37 -1.08 12.62
N THR A 264 3.53 -0.39 11.86
CA THR A 264 2.50 0.54 12.40
C THR A 264 1.20 -0.14 12.79
N ILE A 265 1.06 -1.44 12.55
CA ILE A 265 -0.19 -2.20 12.75
C ILE A 265 0.08 -3.21 13.87
N GLY A 266 -0.76 -3.30 14.89
CA GLY A 266 -0.56 -4.29 15.95
C GLY A 266 -0.74 -5.70 15.42
N VAL A 267 0.22 -6.59 15.59
CA VAL A 267 0.06 -8.03 15.29
C VAL A 267 -0.15 -8.77 16.61
N GLU A 268 -1.26 -9.48 16.73
CA GLU A 268 -1.52 -10.28 17.93
C GLU A 268 -0.47 -11.39 18.09
N ASN A 269 -0.04 -11.62 19.33
CA ASN A 269 0.92 -12.65 19.71
C ASN A 269 2.31 -12.59 19.03
N ASP A 270 2.67 -11.47 18.38
CA ASP A 270 4.01 -11.30 17.81
C ASP A 270 5.08 -11.32 18.90
N ILE A 271 6.06 -12.22 18.73
CA ILE A 271 7.19 -12.41 19.65
C ILE A 271 8.51 -11.75 19.18
N HIS A 272 8.54 -11.25 17.94
CA HIS A 272 9.68 -10.64 17.26
C HIS A 272 9.76 -9.13 17.49
N VAL A 273 8.62 -8.42 17.51
CA VAL A 273 8.57 -6.96 17.65
C VAL A 273 8.12 -6.57 19.06
N ASN A 274 9.06 -6.03 19.84
CA ASN A 274 8.75 -5.45 21.14
C ASN A 274 8.87 -3.92 21.11
N ILE A 275 7.73 -3.24 20.99
CA ILE A 275 7.64 -1.77 20.92
C ILE A 275 8.36 -1.08 22.08
N ASN A 276 8.33 -1.65 23.29
CA ASN A 276 8.97 -1.05 24.46
C ASN A 276 10.49 -0.96 24.33
N ASN A 277 11.10 -1.89 23.60
CA ASN A 277 12.54 -1.96 23.39
C ASN A 277 13.01 -1.20 22.13
N LEU A 278 12.09 -0.60 21.37
CA LEU A 278 12.46 0.15 20.17
C LEU A 278 13.23 1.44 20.52
N PRO A 279 14.19 1.84 19.66
CA PRO A 279 14.79 3.17 19.67
C PRO A 279 13.75 4.29 19.71
N SER A 280 14.03 5.38 20.43
CA SER A 280 13.09 6.50 20.60
C SER A 280 12.69 7.14 19.29
N ASP A 281 13.62 7.25 18.35
CA ASP A 281 13.36 7.80 17.02
C ASP A 281 12.41 6.91 16.20
N MET A 282 12.48 5.58 16.31
CA MET A 282 11.48 4.69 15.69
C MET A 282 10.10 4.83 16.35
N LYS A 283 10.04 4.98 17.69
CA LYS A 283 8.78 5.19 18.41
C LYS A 283 8.05 6.46 17.96
N GLU A 284 8.78 7.53 17.66
CA GLU A 284 8.20 8.76 17.13
C GLU A 284 7.51 8.57 15.76
N PHE A 285 8.02 7.67 14.91
CA PHE A 285 7.35 7.33 13.65
C PHE A 285 6.04 6.59 13.89
N LEU A 286 6.07 5.59 14.76
CA LEU A 286 4.87 4.81 15.10
C LEU A 286 3.81 5.71 15.75
N GLN A 287 4.21 6.54 16.72
CA GLN A 287 3.30 7.47 17.39
C GLN A 287 2.64 8.42 16.39
N PHE A 288 3.41 9.02 15.47
CA PHE A 288 2.86 9.87 14.42
C PHE A 288 1.82 9.14 13.55
N CYS A 289 2.01 7.84 13.30
CA CYS A 289 1.04 7.03 12.55
C CYS A 289 -0.26 6.77 13.30
N HIS A 290 -0.24 6.73 14.63
CA HIS A 290 -1.44 6.53 15.46
C HIS A 290 -2.06 7.84 15.96
N GLU A 291 -1.34 8.95 15.88
CA GLU A 291 -1.91 10.28 16.09
C GLU A 291 -2.97 10.53 15.01
N GLU A 292 -4.21 10.78 15.44
CA GLU A 292 -5.26 11.24 14.53
C GLU A 292 -4.83 12.58 13.94
N GLN A 293 -4.41 12.57 12.67
CA GLN A 293 -4.60 13.77 11.85
C GLN A 293 -6.09 13.84 11.61
N ASN A 294 -6.71 14.72 12.37
CA ASN A 294 -8.12 14.70 12.68
C ASN A 294 -8.94 15.18 11.45
N ASN A 295 -9.06 14.29 10.45
CA ASN A 295 -9.94 14.44 9.29
C ASN A 295 -11.42 14.28 9.68
N GLU A 296 -11.70 13.81 10.90
CA GLU A 296 -13.01 13.86 11.55
C GLU A 296 -13.22 15.14 12.38
N THR A 297 -12.22 16.03 12.52
CA THR A 297 -12.41 17.27 13.29
C THR A 297 -13.58 18.02 12.70
N ARG A 298 -14.64 18.14 13.48
CA ARG A 298 -15.80 18.93 13.10
C ARG A 298 -15.58 20.33 13.60
N TYR A 299 -15.59 21.27 12.67
CA TYR A 299 -15.56 22.69 12.91
C TYR A 299 -16.98 23.21 12.88
N GLU A 300 -17.28 24.20 13.70
CA GLU A 300 -18.59 24.85 13.66
C GLU A 300 -18.73 25.61 12.33
N LEU A 301 -19.83 25.38 11.61
CA LEU A 301 -20.11 26.13 10.40
C LEU A 301 -20.70 27.48 10.79
N ILE A 302 -20.03 28.55 10.36
CA ILE A 302 -20.43 29.92 10.64
C ILE A 302 -20.65 30.69 9.33
N GLU A 303 -21.32 31.82 9.45
CA GLU A 303 -21.37 32.85 8.42
C GLU A 303 -20.72 34.13 8.96
N VAL A 304 -19.73 34.65 8.25
CA VAL A 304 -18.97 35.84 8.66
C VAL A 304 -18.59 36.63 7.42
N LEU A 305 -18.80 37.95 7.44
CA LEU A 305 -18.63 38.82 6.26
C LEU A 305 -19.41 38.32 5.03
N ASP A 306 -20.66 37.87 5.24
CA ASP A 306 -21.54 37.27 4.22
C ASP A 306 -20.98 36.01 3.53
N LYS A 307 -20.01 35.32 4.16
CA LYS A 307 -19.38 34.10 3.63
C LYS A 307 -19.48 32.95 4.61
N LYS A 308 -19.71 31.74 4.10
CA LYS A 308 -19.59 30.50 4.89
C LYS A 308 -18.14 30.24 5.24
N ALA A 309 -17.89 29.94 6.51
CA ALA A 309 -16.57 29.67 7.04
C ALA A 309 -16.63 28.62 8.14
N LEU A 310 -15.48 28.05 8.49
CA LEU A 310 -15.34 27.12 9.61
C LEU A 310 -14.78 27.85 10.82
N PHE A 311 -15.27 27.51 12.01
CA PHE A 311 -14.83 28.05 13.28
C PHE A 311 -14.32 26.95 14.22
N THR A 312 -13.27 27.27 14.99
CA THR A 312 -12.84 26.50 16.15
C THR A 312 -12.30 27.42 17.24
N ASN A 313 -12.43 27.00 18.50
CA ASN A 313 -11.80 27.68 19.63
C ASN A 313 -10.28 27.46 19.67
N GLU A 314 -9.79 26.44 18.97
CA GLU A 314 -8.36 26.16 18.90
C GLU A 314 -7.61 27.26 18.15
N ARG A 315 -6.34 27.45 18.52
CA ARG A 315 -5.46 28.42 17.87
C ARG A 315 -4.66 27.73 16.78
N LEU A 316 -5.28 27.60 15.60
CA LEU A 316 -4.59 27.05 14.43
C LEU A 316 -3.70 28.11 13.76
N THR A 317 -2.68 27.65 13.05
CA THR A 317 -1.81 28.44 12.19
C THR A 317 -2.11 28.13 10.73
N ALA A 318 -1.44 28.84 9.81
CA ALA A 318 -1.55 28.54 8.39
C ALA A 318 -0.99 27.14 8.03
N GLU A 319 -0.08 26.58 8.82
CA GLU A 319 0.49 25.24 8.61
C GLU A 319 -0.49 24.11 8.99
N ASP A 320 -1.48 24.42 9.84
CA ASP A 320 -2.50 23.47 10.29
C ASP A 320 -3.70 23.38 9.32
N VAL A 321 -3.74 24.25 8.30
CA VAL A 321 -4.86 24.39 7.37
C VAL A 321 -4.43 23.92 5.97
N PRO A 322 -5.21 23.07 5.27
CA PRO A 322 -4.84 22.59 3.94
C PRO A 322 -4.64 23.69 2.89
N ASP A 323 -3.77 23.42 1.92
CA ASP A 323 -3.54 24.30 0.78
C ASP A 323 -4.86 24.65 0.06
N GLY A 324 -5.02 25.94 -0.26
CA GLY A 324 -6.22 26.47 -0.90
C GLY A 324 -7.28 27.00 0.07
N LEU A 325 -7.10 26.81 1.37
CA LEU A 325 -7.87 27.49 2.41
C LEU A 325 -7.03 28.57 3.11
N TYR A 326 -7.71 29.45 3.84
CA TYR A 326 -7.09 30.61 4.49
C TYR A 326 -7.46 30.64 5.98
N CYS A 327 -6.47 30.91 6.84
CA CYS A 327 -6.61 30.91 8.29
C CYS A 327 -6.56 32.33 8.85
N TYR A 328 -7.53 32.69 9.70
CA TYR A 328 -7.65 33.98 10.37
C TYR A 328 -8.06 33.80 11.82
N HIS A 329 -7.97 34.87 12.62
CA HIS A 329 -8.25 34.82 14.04
C HIS A 329 -9.27 35.87 14.47
N LEU A 330 -10.17 35.47 15.36
CA LEU A 330 -11.11 36.38 16.01
C LEU A 330 -10.50 36.95 17.28
N ARG A 331 -10.76 38.22 17.55
CA ARG A 331 -10.47 38.87 18.83
C ARG A 331 -11.74 39.01 19.64
N GLU A 332 -11.72 38.62 20.91
CA GLU A 332 -12.80 38.88 21.85
C GLU A 332 -12.88 40.36 22.20
N ALA A 333 -14.11 40.87 22.37
CA ALA A 333 -14.32 42.21 22.87
C ALA A 333 -13.92 42.31 24.36
N ASP A 334 -13.32 43.44 24.76
CA ASP A 334 -12.85 43.67 26.14
C ASP A 334 -13.96 43.62 27.21
N ASN A 335 -15.22 43.74 26.78
CA ASN A 335 -16.39 43.63 27.65
C ASN A 335 -16.84 42.17 27.88
N GLY A 336 -16.16 41.19 27.27
CA GLY A 336 -16.49 39.77 27.34
C GLY A 336 -17.78 39.40 26.61
N ASN A 337 -18.28 40.27 25.72
CA ASN A 337 -19.53 40.05 24.98
C ASN A 337 -19.26 40.07 23.47
N GLY A 338 -19.02 38.88 22.92
CA GLY A 338 -18.86 38.66 21.48
C GLY A 338 -17.45 38.95 20.94
N PHE A 339 -17.36 38.97 19.62
CA PHE A 339 -16.12 39.20 18.88
C PHE A 339 -16.02 40.66 18.43
N ALA A 340 -14.83 41.24 18.55
CA ALA A 340 -14.55 42.62 18.16
C ALA A 340 -14.01 42.74 16.74
N THR A 341 -13.08 41.85 16.35
CA THR A 341 -12.39 41.91 15.07
C THR A 341 -12.07 40.53 14.52
N ILE A 342 -11.87 40.45 13.20
CA ILE A 342 -11.15 39.37 12.52
C ILE A 342 -9.84 39.92 11.95
N GLU A 343 -8.75 39.19 12.17
CA GLU A 343 -7.39 39.60 11.84
C GLU A 343 -6.58 38.42 11.26
N PRO A 344 -5.52 38.68 10.48
CA PRO A 344 -4.56 37.64 10.09
C PRO A 344 -3.92 36.91 11.27
N ASN A 345 -3.70 37.60 12.39
CA ASN A 345 -3.16 37.01 13.62
C ASN A 345 -3.54 37.85 14.85
N VAL A 346 -4.13 37.21 15.87
CA VAL A 346 -4.50 37.85 17.14
C VAL A 346 -3.57 37.38 18.26
N GLY A 347 -2.70 38.27 18.74
CA GLY A 347 -1.76 37.96 19.82
C GLY A 347 -2.33 38.00 21.24
N VAL A 348 -3.40 38.76 21.49
CA VAL A 348 -4.03 38.97 22.82
C VAL A 348 -5.54 38.92 22.67
N ASN A 349 -6.28 38.39 23.64
CA ASN A 349 -7.75 38.22 23.60
C ASN A 349 -8.22 37.44 22.36
N HIS A 350 -7.60 36.28 22.10
CA HIS A 350 -8.01 35.40 21.00
C HIS A 350 -9.32 34.71 21.35
N GLY A 351 -10.29 34.82 20.44
CA GLY A 351 -11.63 34.24 20.58
C GLY A 351 -11.88 33.05 19.66
N GLY A 352 -10.89 32.63 18.86
CA GLY A 352 -11.00 31.47 17.99
C GLY A 352 -10.36 31.68 16.62
N THR A 353 -10.32 30.62 15.83
CA THR A 353 -9.81 30.60 14.47
C THR A 353 -10.96 30.46 13.48
N VAL A 354 -10.85 31.18 12.36
CA VAL A 354 -11.76 31.12 11.22
C VAL A 354 -10.99 30.62 10.00
N ILE A 355 -11.57 29.63 9.30
CA ILE A 355 -11.03 29.09 8.04
C ILE A 355 -12.00 29.42 6.90
N THR A 356 -11.49 29.99 5.81
CA THR A 356 -12.28 30.34 4.62
C THR A 356 -11.71 29.71 3.34
N SER A 357 -12.58 29.51 2.35
CA SER A 357 -12.19 29.03 1.00
C SER A 357 -11.64 30.14 0.08
N LEU A 358 -11.91 31.40 0.41
CA LEU A 358 -11.43 32.56 -0.32
C LEU A 358 -10.72 33.53 0.63
N PRO A 359 -9.68 34.24 0.17
CA PRO A 359 -8.97 35.18 1.02
C PRO A 359 -9.88 36.34 1.44
N ILE A 360 -9.62 36.87 2.63
CA ILE A 360 -10.24 38.10 3.13
C ILE A 360 -9.29 39.25 2.83
N ASP A 361 -9.81 40.30 2.21
CA ASP A 361 -9.09 41.55 2.02
C ASP A 361 -9.32 42.45 3.24
N PHE A 362 -8.27 42.64 4.04
CA PHE A 362 -8.31 43.49 5.24
C PHE A 362 -8.03 44.97 4.93
N GLY A 363 -7.82 45.34 3.67
CA GLY A 363 -7.49 46.70 3.28
C GLY A 363 -6.23 47.24 3.98
N THR A 364 -6.20 48.54 4.24
CA THR A 364 -5.03 49.24 4.82
C THR A 364 -4.88 49.06 6.31
N ASP A 365 -5.96 48.73 7.02
CA ASP A 365 -5.99 48.71 8.48
C ASP A 365 -5.51 47.37 9.04
N GLY A 366 -5.50 46.32 8.22
CA GLY A 366 -4.96 45.01 8.57
C GLY A 366 -5.88 44.15 9.46
N TYR A 367 -7.10 44.62 9.72
CA TYR A 367 -8.17 43.91 10.40
C TYR A 367 -9.54 44.42 9.93
N ILE A 368 -10.59 43.66 10.20
CA ILE A 368 -11.98 44.10 10.04
C ILE A 368 -12.64 44.11 11.41
N ALA A 369 -13.19 45.25 11.81
CA ALA A 369 -14.02 45.37 13.01
C ALA A 369 -15.43 44.88 12.72
N PHE A 370 -16.00 44.13 13.66
CA PHE A 370 -17.36 43.65 13.54
C PHE A 370 -18.39 44.68 14.01
N ASP A 371 -19.54 44.62 13.36
CA ASP A 371 -20.78 45.25 13.76
C ASP A 371 -21.90 44.20 13.82
N ASP A 372 -23.14 44.63 13.99
CA ASP A 372 -24.29 43.73 14.13
C ASP A 372 -24.54 42.85 12.88
N ASP A 373 -24.11 43.29 11.69
CA ASP A 373 -24.34 42.60 10.42
C ASP A 373 -23.13 41.73 10.01
N THR A 374 -21.92 42.10 10.42
CA THR A 374 -20.67 41.44 10.01
C THR A 374 -20.12 40.45 11.03
N SER A 375 -20.66 40.45 12.24
CA SER A 375 -20.28 39.52 13.31
C SER A 375 -20.51 38.05 12.91
N PRO A 376 -19.67 37.12 13.38
CA PRO A 376 -19.86 35.69 13.14
C PRO A 376 -21.23 35.20 13.62
N ASN A 377 -21.99 34.59 12.70
CA ASN A 377 -23.26 33.93 12.97
C ASN A 377 -23.07 32.40 12.96
N PHE A 378 -23.40 31.73 14.07
CA PHE A 378 -23.23 30.29 14.24
C PHE A 378 -24.47 29.55 13.74
N LEU A 379 -24.29 28.68 12.75
CA LEU A 379 -25.41 28.04 12.06
C LEU A 379 -25.93 26.80 12.80
N GLY A 380 -25.18 26.29 13.77
CA GLY A 380 -25.53 25.12 14.59
C GLY A 380 -25.12 23.78 14.00
N ASP A 381 -24.58 23.78 12.79
CA ASP A 381 -23.99 22.60 12.15
C ASP A 381 -22.49 22.53 12.42
N SER A 382 -21.93 21.33 12.41
CA SER A 382 -20.49 21.13 12.43
C SER A 382 -20.07 20.19 11.31
N ILE A 383 -19.04 20.57 10.55
CA ILE A 383 -18.57 19.84 9.37
C ILE A 383 -17.05 19.72 9.37
N THR A 384 -16.52 18.76 8.62
CA THR A 384 -15.08 18.60 8.43
C THR A 384 -14.55 19.59 7.38
N ILE A 385 -13.24 19.83 7.37
CA ILE A 385 -12.58 20.63 6.31
C ILE A 385 -12.86 20.02 4.93
N GLN A 386 -12.86 18.69 4.83
CA GLN A 386 -13.15 17.99 3.58
C GLN A 386 -14.60 18.24 3.11
N GLU A 387 -15.58 18.13 4.02
CA GLU A 387 -16.98 18.43 3.72
C GLU A 387 -17.14 19.90 3.26
N TYR A 388 -16.47 20.83 3.93
CA TYR A 388 -16.47 22.26 3.56
C TYR A 388 -15.91 22.51 2.15
N MET A 389 -14.77 21.88 1.81
CA MET A 389 -14.16 22.02 0.47
C MET A 389 -14.99 21.42 -0.66
N GLN A 390 -15.85 20.44 -0.36
CA GLN A 390 -16.70 19.76 -1.33
C GLN A 390 -18.09 20.39 -1.48
N THR A 391 -18.49 21.25 -0.55
CA THR A 391 -19.82 21.86 -0.53
C THR A 391 -19.85 23.14 -1.35
N ASP A 392 -20.76 23.21 -2.32
CA ASP A 392 -21.02 24.42 -3.10
C ASP A 392 -22.05 25.30 -2.37
N PHE A 393 -21.55 26.24 -1.56
CA PHE A 393 -22.37 27.16 -0.77
C PHE A 393 -23.01 28.28 -1.61
N GLU A 394 -22.70 28.42 -2.91
CA GLU A 394 -23.27 29.48 -3.76
C GLU A 394 -24.71 29.18 -4.23
N GLN A 395 -25.17 27.92 -4.14
CA GLN A 395 -26.50 27.54 -4.65
C GLN A 395 -27.67 27.89 -3.71
N GLU A 396 -27.43 28.15 -2.41
CA GLU A 396 -28.50 28.38 -1.42
C GLU A 396 -29.10 29.80 -1.45
N GLN A 397 -28.45 30.78 -2.09
CA GLN A 397 -28.96 32.15 -2.17
C GLN A 397 -30.09 32.38 -3.20
N THR A 398 -30.42 31.38 -4.04
CA THR A 398 -31.47 31.53 -5.09
C THR A 398 -32.88 31.09 -4.67
N GLY A 399 -33.08 30.66 -3.43
CA GLY A 399 -34.37 30.20 -2.88
C GLY A 399 -35.29 31.30 -2.32
N GLY A 400 -35.02 32.58 -2.58
CA GLY A 400 -35.78 33.71 -2.04
C GLY A 400 -37.08 34.03 -2.82
N MET A 401 -38.22 33.91 -2.14
CA MET A 401 -39.55 34.46 -2.47
C MET A 401 -40.32 33.91 -3.70
N LYS A 402 -41.31 33.06 -3.41
CA LYS A 402 -42.68 33.27 -3.94
C LYS A 402 -43.62 33.51 -2.75
N LEU A 403 -43.87 34.79 -2.48
CA LEU A 403 -45.05 35.23 -1.73
C LEU A 403 -46.12 35.62 -2.74
N CYS A 404 -47.34 35.13 -2.48
CA CYS A 404 -48.61 35.31 -3.19
C CYS A 404 -48.90 34.33 -4.34
#